data_AF-A0A7S2WLZ0-F1
#
_entry.id   AF-A0A7S2WLZ0-F1
#
_cell.length_a   1.000
_cell.length_b   1.000
_cell.length_c   1.000
_cell.angle_alpha   90.00
_cell.angle_beta   90.00
_cell.angle_gamma   90.00
#
_symmetry.space_group_name_H-M   'P 1'
#
loop_
_entity.id
_entity.type
_entity.pdbx_description
1 polymer ?
#
loop_
_entity_poly.entity_id
_entity_poly.type
_entity_poly.pdbx_seq_one_letter_code
_entity_poly.pdbx_strand_id
1 'polypeptide(L)'
;EMWPSGDVYEGEYAKDKFDGKGALKTRGGWYRGSFRNGAKSGQGLMNFNSGAVYEGEWEENRFHGDGVYTWTTNQHYDGEWANGLREGVGAVTFPNGQRYDGEWKRGEMHGEGMWRWSNGTCRKGTWENGKRVQWTSDETFGMTGLSQARKKAQKEKEKSRR
;
A
#
# COMPACT_ATOMS: atom_id res chain seq x y z
N GLU A 1 23.28 -4.63 17.69
CA GLU A 1 23.26 -5.66 18.75
C GLU A 1 22.54 -6.91 18.28
N MET A 2 23.07 -8.10 18.58
CA MET A 2 22.40 -9.39 18.34
C MET A 2 21.72 -9.85 19.62
N TRP A 3 20.41 -10.04 19.57
CA TRP A 3 19.58 -10.40 20.71
C TRP A 3 19.55 -11.94 20.86
N PRO A 4 19.20 -12.47 22.05
CA PRO A 4 19.07 -13.92 22.26
C PRO A 4 18.08 -14.61 21.30
N SER A 5 17.12 -13.86 20.73
CA SER A 5 16.21 -14.34 19.68
C SER A 5 16.90 -14.60 18.32
N GLY A 6 18.12 -14.10 18.14
CA GLY A 6 18.84 -14.02 16.88
C GLY A 6 18.52 -12.77 16.06
N ASP A 7 17.68 -11.87 16.59
CA ASP A 7 17.37 -10.60 15.93
C ASP A 7 18.55 -9.64 16.04
N VAL A 8 18.80 -8.88 14.98
CA VAL A 8 19.89 -7.91 14.92
C VAL A 8 19.31 -6.53 14.69
N TYR A 9 19.56 -5.62 15.61
CA TYR A 9 19.19 -4.21 15.49
C TYR A 9 20.41 -3.30 15.40
N GLU A 10 20.37 -2.33 14.50
CA GLU A 10 21.34 -1.25 14.37
C GLU A 10 20.59 0.07 14.20
N GLY A 11 20.70 0.98 15.16
CA GLY A 11 19.97 2.23 15.13
C GLY A 11 19.98 2.97 16.45
N GLU A 12 19.10 3.96 16.53
CA GLU A 12 18.93 4.83 17.68
C GLU A 12 18.09 4.17 18.79
N TYR A 13 18.35 4.57 20.03
CA TYR A 13 17.64 4.08 21.21
C TYR A 13 17.19 5.25 22.10
N ALA A 14 16.02 5.11 22.72
CA ALA A 14 15.56 5.95 23.81
C ALA A 14 14.90 5.10 24.89
N LYS A 15 15.29 5.31 26.15
CA LYS A 15 14.77 4.54 27.31
C LYS A 15 14.85 3.01 27.08
N ASP A 16 16.01 2.56 26.61
CA ASP A 16 16.31 1.14 26.31
C ASP A 16 15.38 0.49 25.27
N LYS A 17 14.77 1.29 24.40
CA LYS A 17 13.92 0.85 23.29
C LYS A 17 14.39 1.43 21.97
N PHE A 18 14.14 0.71 20.87
CA PHE A 18 14.35 1.24 19.52
C PHE A 18 13.52 2.51 19.33
N ASP A 19 14.16 3.62 19.01
CA ASP A 19 13.50 4.91 18.86
C ASP A 19 14.33 5.79 17.94
N GLY A 20 13.73 6.43 16.93
CA GLY A 20 14.47 7.11 15.86
C GLY A 20 14.72 6.21 14.66
N LYS A 21 15.79 6.46 13.89
CA LYS A 21 16.08 5.65 12.69
C LYS A 21 16.84 4.37 13.05
N GLY A 22 16.54 3.28 12.34
CA GLY A 22 17.26 2.03 12.50
C GLY A 22 16.98 0.98 11.44
N ALA A 23 17.72 -0.11 11.53
CA ALA A 23 17.59 -1.32 10.76
C ALA A 23 17.42 -2.52 11.72
N LEU A 24 16.42 -3.35 11.44
CA LEU A 24 16.10 -4.55 12.21
C LEU A 24 16.07 -5.76 11.28
N LYS A 25 16.91 -6.76 11.53
CA LYS A 25 16.88 -8.06 10.87
C LYS A 25 16.32 -9.10 11.84
N THR A 26 15.32 -9.84 11.39
CA THR A 26 14.68 -10.92 12.16
C THR A 26 14.57 -12.18 11.32
N ARG A 27 14.00 -13.24 11.92
CA ARG A 27 13.60 -14.46 11.16
C ARG A 27 12.54 -14.18 10.08
N GLY A 28 11.82 -13.07 10.15
CA GLY A 28 10.76 -12.72 9.20
C GLY A 28 11.24 -11.90 7.99
N GLY A 29 12.47 -11.37 8.03
CA GLY A 29 12.99 -10.47 7.01
C GLY A 29 13.83 -9.36 7.62
N TRP A 30 13.97 -8.26 6.88
CA TRP A 30 14.63 -7.06 7.40
C TRP A 30 13.76 -5.82 7.18
N TYR A 31 13.91 -4.88 8.10
CA TYR A 31 13.24 -3.59 8.07
C TYR A 31 14.27 -2.48 8.22
N ARG A 32 14.09 -1.40 7.47
CA ARG A 32 14.83 -0.15 7.65
C ARG A 32 13.84 1.00 7.66
N GLY A 33 13.85 1.80 8.71
CA GLY A 33 12.87 2.86 8.86
C GLY A 33 12.95 3.52 10.21
N SER A 34 11.82 4.05 10.66
CA SER A 34 11.73 4.72 11.95
C SER A 34 11.09 3.81 13.00
N PHE A 35 11.47 4.03 14.24
CA PHE A 35 10.97 3.34 15.40
C PHE A 35 10.49 4.36 16.42
N ARG A 36 9.49 3.96 17.20
CA ARG A 36 9.02 4.71 18.35
C ARG A 36 8.65 3.74 19.45
N ASN A 37 9.23 3.90 20.64
CA ASN A 37 8.99 3.02 21.79
C ASN A 37 9.15 1.51 21.48
N GLY A 38 10.10 1.14 20.62
CA GLY A 38 10.40 -0.24 20.25
C GLY A 38 9.56 -0.79 19.07
N ALA A 39 8.57 -0.04 18.59
CA ALA A 39 7.73 -0.45 17.46
C ALA A 39 8.12 0.29 16.17
N LYS A 40 7.97 -0.37 15.02
CA LYS A 40 8.08 0.29 13.70
C LYS A 40 7.02 1.38 13.61
N SER A 41 7.43 2.57 13.20
CA SER A 41 6.57 3.75 13.15
C SER A 41 7.04 4.73 12.08
N GLY A 42 6.12 5.50 11.50
CA GLY A 42 6.41 6.43 10.41
C GLY A 42 6.93 5.70 9.15
N GLN A 43 7.79 6.35 8.38
CA GLN A 43 8.26 5.79 7.12
C GLN A 43 9.24 4.62 7.31
N GLY A 44 9.09 3.57 6.50
CA GLY A 44 10.04 2.46 6.45
C GLY A 44 9.81 1.46 5.32
N LEU A 45 10.87 0.70 5.05
CA LEU A 45 10.94 -0.37 4.05
C LEU A 45 11.09 -1.71 4.77
N MET A 46 10.19 -2.65 4.50
CA MET A 46 10.25 -4.04 4.95
C MET A 46 10.44 -4.95 3.75
N ASN A 47 11.47 -5.77 3.79
CA ASN A 47 11.66 -6.89 2.89
C ASN A 47 11.40 -8.18 3.68
N PHE A 48 10.37 -8.91 3.29
CA PHE A 48 10.01 -10.17 3.93
C PHE A 48 10.89 -11.29 3.38
N ASN A 49 11.22 -12.28 4.21
CA ASN A 49 11.96 -13.46 3.75
C ASN A 49 11.21 -14.27 2.68
N SER A 50 9.89 -14.08 2.54
CA SER A 50 9.12 -14.62 1.42
C SER A 50 9.51 -14.01 0.07
N GLY A 51 10.14 -12.83 0.07
CA GLY A 51 10.42 -12.01 -1.11
C GLY A 51 9.42 -10.87 -1.35
N ALA A 52 8.34 -10.81 -0.56
CA ALA A 52 7.43 -9.66 -0.59
C ALA A 52 8.11 -8.40 -0.03
N VAL A 53 7.66 -7.22 -0.46
CA VAL A 53 8.21 -5.94 -0.02
C VAL A 53 7.07 -4.99 0.34
N TYR A 54 7.24 -4.25 1.43
CA TYR A 54 6.38 -3.11 1.76
C TYR A 54 7.23 -1.86 1.96
N GLU A 55 6.86 -0.78 1.30
CA GLU A 55 7.45 0.54 1.48
C GLU A 55 6.34 1.54 1.78
N GLY A 56 6.38 2.17 2.94
CA GLY A 56 5.33 3.13 3.32
C GLY A 56 5.33 3.45 4.80
N GLU A 57 4.18 3.94 5.27
CA GLU A 57 3.97 4.32 6.65
C GLU A 57 3.68 3.13 7.58
N TRP A 58 4.14 3.26 8.81
CA TRP A 58 3.99 2.26 9.85
C TRP A 58 3.40 2.90 11.10
N GLU A 59 2.54 2.15 11.78
CA GLU A 59 2.03 2.50 13.10
C GLU A 59 1.99 1.24 13.96
N GLU A 60 2.70 1.24 15.08
CA GLU A 60 2.75 0.13 16.04
C GLU A 60 2.99 -1.24 15.39
N ASN A 61 4.02 -1.34 14.53
CA ASN A 61 4.37 -2.55 13.77
C ASN A 61 3.36 -2.98 12.69
N ARG A 62 2.34 -2.17 12.38
CA ARG A 62 1.38 -2.42 11.31
C ARG A 62 1.62 -1.46 10.15
N PHE A 63 1.30 -1.89 8.93
CA PHE A 63 1.19 -0.97 7.80
C PHE A 63 0.07 0.04 8.10
N HIS A 64 0.33 1.30 7.79
CA HIS A 64 -0.61 2.40 8.01
C HIS A 64 -0.39 3.46 6.92
N GLY A 65 -1.29 4.44 6.78
CA GLY A 65 -1.08 5.60 5.91
C GLY A 65 -0.89 5.23 4.44
N ASP A 66 -0.09 6.01 3.72
CA ASP A 66 0.22 5.73 2.32
C ASP A 66 1.35 4.68 2.21
N GLY A 67 1.20 3.68 1.33
CA GLY A 67 2.24 2.68 1.13
C GLY A 67 2.05 1.76 -0.07
N VAL A 68 3.17 1.19 -0.52
CA VAL A 68 3.25 0.24 -1.62
C VAL A 68 3.60 -1.15 -1.09
N TYR A 69 2.76 -2.14 -1.39
CA TYR A 69 3.05 -3.55 -1.12
C TYR A 69 3.24 -4.29 -2.44
N THR A 70 4.37 -4.96 -2.60
CA THR A 70 4.68 -5.83 -3.73
C THR A 70 4.70 -7.28 -3.26
N TRP A 71 3.79 -8.09 -3.78
CA TRP A 71 3.75 -9.54 -3.54
C TRP A 71 4.81 -10.25 -4.38
N THR A 72 5.18 -11.45 -3.96
CA THR A 72 6.11 -12.34 -4.68
C THR A 72 5.61 -12.75 -6.06
N THR A 73 4.31 -12.63 -6.30
CA THR A 73 3.66 -12.88 -7.59
C THR A 73 3.84 -11.73 -8.59
N ASN A 74 4.54 -10.66 -8.23
CA ASN A 74 4.59 -9.37 -8.95
C ASN A 74 3.26 -8.60 -9.01
N GLN A 75 2.26 -9.03 -8.24
CA GLN A 75 1.14 -8.15 -7.90
C GLN A 75 1.69 -6.99 -7.05
N HIS A 76 1.17 -5.78 -7.22
CA HIS A 76 1.47 -4.69 -6.29
C HIS A 76 0.24 -3.84 -6.02
N TYR A 77 0.20 -3.26 -4.83
CA TYR A 77 -0.83 -2.35 -4.36
C TYR A 77 -0.16 -1.06 -3.92
N ASP A 78 -0.68 0.06 -4.40
CA ASP A 78 -0.25 1.42 -4.09
C ASP A 78 -1.48 2.17 -3.58
N GLY A 79 -1.52 2.48 -2.29
CA GLY A 79 -2.68 3.13 -1.69
C GLY A 79 -2.62 3.23 -0.18
N GLU A 80 -3.79 3.50 0.38
CA GLU A 80 -3.97 3.76 1.81
C GLU A 80 -4.08 2.44 2.62
N TRP A 81 -3.53 2.46 3.82
CA TRP A 81 -3.48 1.33 4.76
C TRP A 81 -3.99 1.75 6.13
N ALA A 82 -4.75 0.87 6.78
CA ALA A 82 -5.17 1.03 8.16
C ALA A 82 -5.05 -0.31 8.89
N ASN A 83 -4.30 -0.34 10.00
CA ASN A 83 -4.11 -1.54 10.82
C ASN A 83 -3.66 -2.77 10.03
N GLY A 84 -2.77 -2.59 9.05
CA GLY A 84 -2.25 -3.68 8.22
C GLY A 84 -3.17 -4.12 7.07
N LEU A 85 -4.33 -3.49 6.90
CA LEU A 85 -5.27 -3.77 5.82
C LEU A 85 -5.31 -2.61 4.82
N ARG A 86 -5.53 -2.92 3.54
CA ARG A 86 -5.83 -1.92 2.51
C ARG A 86 -7.15 -1.24 2.86
N GLU A 87 -7.17 0.09 2.83
CA GLU A 87 -8.32 0.92 3.22
C GLU A 87 -8.34 2.17 2.32
N GLY A 88 -9.42 2.94 2.31
CA GLY A 88 -9.47 4.22 1.61
C GLY A 88 -9.31 4.06 0.10
N VAL A 89 -8.46 4.88 -0.54
CA VAL A 89 -8.24 4.83 -1.99
C VAL A 89 -6.92 4.15 -2.31
N GLY A 90 -6.94 3.25 -3.30
CA GLY A 90 -5.73 2.60 -3.75
C GLY A 90 -5.87 1.91 -5.09
N ALA A 91 -4.72 1.52 -5.64
CA ALA A 91 -4.63 0.84 -6.91
C ALA A 91 -3.89 -0.49 -6.78
N VAL A 92 -4.48 -1.56 -7.28
CA VAL A 92 -3.82 -2.86 -7.42
C VAL A 92 -3.53 -3.13 -8.88
N THR A 93 -2.30 -3.49 -9.19
CA THR A 93 -1.91 -4.00 -10.51
C THR A 93 -1.63 -5.49 -10.38
N PHE A 94 -2.26 -6.27 -11.25
CA PHE A 94 -2.13 -7.71 -11.30
C PHE A 94 -1.01 -8.12 -12.27
N PRO A 95 -0.39 -9.30 -12.09
CA PRO A 95 0.70 -9.77 -12.94
C PRO A 95 0.34 -9.90 -14.42
N ASN A 96 -0.95 -10.10 -14.72
CA ASN A 96 -1.47 -10.17 -16.09
C ASN A 96 -1.70 -8.79 -16.75
N GLY A 97 -1.28 -7.70 -16.10
CA GLY A 97 -1.43 -6.32 -16.59
C GLY A 97 -2.81 -5.71 -16.34
N GLN A 98 -3.74 -6.43 -15.72
CA GLN A 98 -4.99 -5.84 -15.24
C GLN A 98 -4.72 -4.91 -14.07
N ARG A 99 -5.58 -3.91 -13.89
CA ARG A 99 -5.47 -2.96 -12.78
C ARG A 99 -6.84 -2.57 -12.27
N TYR A 100 -6.96 -2.37 -10.97
CA TYR A 100 -8.11 -1.74 -10.35
C TYR A 100 -7.65 -0.50 -9.61
N ASP A 101 -8.27 0.64 -9.89
CA ASP A 101 -8.08 1.92 -9.21
C ASP A 101 -9.41 2.29 -8.53
N GLY A 102 -9.49 2.28 -7.20
CA GLY A 102 -10.78 2.52 -6.53
C GLY A 102 -10.70 2.50 -5.01
N GLU A 103 -11.87 2.36 -4.39
CA GLU A 103 -12.01 2.30 -2.94
C GLU A 103 -11.72 0.90 -2.38
N TRP A 104 -11.22 0.88 -1.15
CA TRP A 104 -10.86 -0.31 -0.40
C TRP A 104 -11.42 -0.21 1.00
N LYS A 105 -11.91 -1.33 1.51
CA LYS A 105 -12.43 -1.43 2.87
C LYS A 105 -12.02 -2.76 3.46
N ARG A 106 -11.32 -2.74 4.61
CA ARG A 106 -10.89 -3.96 5.32
C ARG A 106 -10.16 -4.97 4.42
N GLY A 107 -9.32 -4.48 3.51
CA GLY A 107 -8.53 -5.31 2.63
C GLY A 107 -9.22 -5.74 1.33
N GLU A 108 -10.48 -5.37 1.11
CA GLU A 108 -11.25 -5.76 -0.07
C GLU A 108 -11.60 -4.56 -0.95
N MET A 109 -11.68 -4.77 -2.28
CA MET A 109 -12.21 -3.75 -3.20
C MET A 109 -13.66 -3.43 -2.81
N HIS A 110 -13.98 -2.15 -2.72
CA HIS A 110 -15.27 -1.65 -2.25
C HIS A 110 -15.64 -0.37 -3.01
N GLY A 111 -16.86 0.13 -2.81
CA GLY A 111 -17.28 1.45 -3.32
C GLY A 111 -17.13 1.59 -4.84
N GLU A 112 -16.79 2.79 -5.30
CA GLU A 112 -16.53 3.04 -6.71
C GLU A 112 -15.10 2.67 -7.11
N GLY A 113 -14.95 2.21 -8.35
CA GLY A 113 -13.63 1.97 -8.92
C GLY A 113 -13.62 1.89 -10.44
N MET A 114 -12.40 1.87 -10.97
CA MET A 114 -12.10 1.72 -12.38
C MET A 114 -11.34 0.42 -12.56
N TRP A 115 -11.90 -0.51 -13.32
CA TRP A 115 -11.18 -1.69 -13.77
C TRP A 115 -10.53 -1.39 -15.11
N ARG A 116 -9.26 -1.78 -15.26
CA ARG A 116 -8.50 -1.70 -16.51
C ARG A 116 -8.06 -3.11 -16.92
N TRP A 117 -8.37 -3.47 -18.14
CA TRP A 117 -7.90 -4.70 -18.75
C TRP A 117 -6.50 -4.54 -19.32
N SER A 118 -5.80 -5.65 -19.56
CA SER A 118 -4.45 -5.67 -20.14
C SER A 118 -4.38 -5.05 -21.53
N ASN A 119 -5.48 -5.03 -22.28
CA ASN A 119 -5.60 -4.36 -23.58
C ASN A 119 -5.78 -2.82 -23.47
N GLY A 120 -5.74 -2.27 -22.25
CA GLY A 120 -5.84 -0.83 -21.99
C GLY A 120 -7.27 -0.27 -21.94
N THR A 121 -8.29 -1.08 -22.26
CA THR A 121 -9.69 -0.69 -22.02
C THR A 121 -9.95 -0.54 -20.53
N CYS A 122 -10.88 0.34 -20.15
CA CYS A 122 -11.26 0.52 -18.76
C CYS A 122 -12.76 0.76 -18.60
N ARG A 123 -13.30 0.44 -17.43
CA ARG A 123 -14.73 0.60 -17.13
C ARG A 123 -14.95 0.90 -15.64
N LYS A 124 -15.85 1.84 -15.34
CA LYS A 124 -16.26 2.14 -13.98
C LYS A 124 -17.31 1.16 -13.48
N GLY A 125 -17.24 0.81 -12.22
CA GLY A 125 -18.24 -0.02 -11.56
C GLY A 125 -18.36 0.27 -10.07
N THR A 126 -19.15 -0.55 -9.41
CA THR A 126 -19.29 -0.59 -7.95
C THR A 126 -18.87 -1.97 -7.44
N TRP A 127 -18.12 -2.00 -6.34
CA TRP A 127 -17.64 -3.22 -5.69
C TRP A 127 -18.15 -3.31 -4.26
N GLU A 128 -18.42 -4.54 -3.83
CA GLU A 128 -18.76 -4.87 -2.45
C GLU A 128 -18.08 -6.19 -2.07
N ASN A 129 -17.39 -6.17 -0.93
CA ASN A 129 -16.65 -7.31 -0.38
C ASN A 129 -15.78 -8.04 -1.44
N GLY A 130 -15.01 -7.26 -2.20
CA GLY A 130 -14.09 -7.77 -3.22
C GLY A 130 -14.76 -8.20 -4.53
N LYS A 131 -16.09 -8.14 -4.63
CA LYS A 131 -16.84 -8.56 -5.82
C LYS A 131 -17.43 -7.35 -6.53
N ARG A 132 -17.36 -7.34 -7.86
CA ARG A 132 -18.05 -6.33 -8.66
C ARG A 132 -19.56 -6.57 -8.58
N VAL A 133 -20.30 -5.57 -8.11
CA VAL A 133 -21.76 -5.56 -8.07
C VAL A 133 -22.30 -5.23 -9.46
N GLN A 134 -21.88 -4.10 -10.02
CA GLN A 134 -22.35 -3.63 -11.34
C GLN A 134 -21.30 -2.75 -12.02
N TRP A 135 -21.45 -2.59 -13.34
CA TRP A 135 -20.78 -1.52 -14.07
C TRP A 135 -21.66 -0.28 -14.05
N THR A 136 -21.03 0.89 -13.90
CA THR A 136 -21.70 2.19 -13.79
C THR A 136 -21.46 3.10 -14.99
N SER A 137 -20.59 2.69 -15.92
CA SER A 137 -20.41 3.35 -17.22
C SER A 137 -20.34 2.32 -18.35
N ASP A 138 -20.96 2.63 -19.49
CA ASP A 138 -20.86 1.81 -20.70
C ASP A 138 -19.69 2.22 -21.61
N GLU A 139 -19.03 3.33 -21.31
CA GLU A 139 -17.92 3.86 -22.11
C GLU A 139 -16.57 3.24 -21.71
N THR A 140 -15.96 2.51 -22.65
CA THR A 140 -14.56 2.09 -22.58
C THR A 140 -13.65 3.24 -22.97
N PHE A 141 -13.10 3.95 -21.99
CA PHE A 141 -12.09 4.96 -22.28
C PHE A 141 -10.77 4.29 -22.67
N GLY A 142 -10.37 4.45 -23.93
CA GLY A 142 -9.01 4.13 -24.38
C GLY A 142 -7.96 4.99 -23.68
N MET A 143 -6.69 4.62 -23.81
CA MET A 143 -5.50 5.19 -23.15
C MET A 143 -5.35 6.74 -23.22
N THR A 144 -6.15 7.44 -24.03
CA THR A 144 -6.10 8.89 -24.23
C THR A 144 -6.78 9.71 -23.13
N GLY A 145 -7.78 9.17 -22.40
CA GLY A 145 -8.55 9.97 -21.41
C GLY A 145 -7.92 10.09 -20.01
N LEU A 146 -7.01 9.20 -19.65
CA LEU A 146 -6.53 9.03 -18.27
C LEU A 146 -5.48 10.04 -17.82
N SER A 147 -4.78 10.68 -18.75
CA SER A 147 -3.80 11.72 -18.41
C SER A 147 -4.47 12.94 -17.75
N GLN A 148 -5.76 13.15 -17.99
CA GLN A 148 -6.53 14.28 -17.47
C GLN A 148 -7.17 13.96 -16.12
N ALA A 149 -7.71 12.75 -15.93
CA ALA A 149 -8.34 12.34 -14.66
C ALA A 149 -7.34 12.24 -13.50
N ARG A 150 -6.14 11.68 -13.75
CA ARG A 150 -5.07 11.57 -12.73
C ARG A 150 -4.59 12.94 -12.24
N LYS A 151 -4.48 13.91 -13.15
CA LYS A 151 -4.11 15.31 -12.81
C LYS A 151 -5.20 16.01 -12.00
N LYS A 152 -6.48 15.69 -12.23
CA LYS A 152 -7.60 16.31 -11.51
C LYS A 152 -7.70 15.79 -10.08
N ALA A 153 -7.63 14.46 -9.88
CA ALA A 153 -7.69 13.86 -8.55
C ALA A 153 -6.49 14.25 -7.65
N GLN A 154 -5.28 14.35 -8.23
CA GLN A 154 -4.09 14.79 -7.50
C GLN A 154 -4.18 16.27 -7.08
N LYS A 155 -4.72 17.15 -7.95
CA LYS A 155 -4.99 18.56 -7.62
C LYS A 155 -6.09 18.75 -6.57
N GLU A 156 -7.09 17.88 -6.54
CA GLU A 156 -8.17 17.93 -5.54
C GLU A 156 -7.69 17.44 -4.17
N LYS A 157 -6.87 16.38 -4.11
CA LYS A 157 -6.18 15.94 -2.87
C LYS A 157 -5.19 16.99 -2.33
N GLU A 158 -4.48 17.72 -3.20
CA GLU A 158 -3.60 18.83 -2.77
C GLU A 158 -4.37 20.05 -2.25
N LYS A 159 -5.61 20.27 -2.72
CA LYS A 159 -6.47 21.37 -2.26
C LYS A 159 -7.16 21.10 -0.93
N SER A 160 -7.47 19.85 -0.58
CA SER A 160 -8.09 19.54 0.72
C SER A 160 -7.08 19.42 1.86
N ARG A 161 -5.78 19.32 1.55
CA ARG A 161 -4.67 19.31 2.51
C ARG A 161 -4.10 20.73 2.80
N ARG A 162 -4.68 21.79 2.24
CA ARG A 162 -4.36 23.20 2.52
C ARG A 162 -5.53 23.89 3.22
#